data_AF-B0DY29-F1
#
_entry.id   AF-B0DY29-F1
#
_cell.length_a   1.000
_cell.length_b   1.000
_cell.length_c   1.000
_cell.angle_alpha   90.00
_cell.angle_beta   90.00
_cell.angle_gamma   90.00
#
_symmetry.space_group_name_H-M   'P 1'
#
loop_
_entity.id
_entity.type
_entity.pdbx_description
1 polymer ?
#
loop_
_entity_poly.entity_id
_entity_poly.type
_entity_poly.pdbx_seq_one_letter_code
_entity_poly.pdbx_strand_id
1 'polypeptide(L)'
;HLDLADLPDSFFREVLQIGRPGYLPNVTDALRARRKSVGITETWFTMGQLSIHMFDVGGRRSEWKKWINCFESVTSIIFCTSLSEYDQVLLEEKSQNRMAESLVLFESIINSRWFLHTSIILILNKIDVFKHKLPKVPLERYFPEYTGSSDINKEAKYILWKFMQANRARLTVYPHLAQATDTTNIQLVFATIKETILQNALKDCGIL
;
A
#
# COMPACT_ATOMS: atom_id res chain seq x y z
N HIS A 1 -9.20 13.05 15.82
CA HIS A 1 -8.43 12.24 16.78
C HIS A 1 -7.23 11.63 16.05
N LEU A 2 -6.01 12.08 16.35
CA LEU A 2 -4.79 11.35 16.00
C LEU A 2 -4.64 10.17 16.98
N ASP A 3 -4.38 8.98 16.46
CA ASP A 3 -4.05 7.82 17.29
C ASP A 3 -2.56 7.83 17.64
N LEU A 4 -2.25 8.09 18.92
CA LEU A 4 -0.86 8.20 19.40
C LEU A 4 -0.05 6.91 19.21
N ALA A 5 -0.70 5.74 19.25
CA ALA A 5 -0.05 4.44 19.08
C ALA A 5 0.50 4.19 17.65
N ASP A 6 0.09 5.02 16.70
CA ASP A 6 0.42 4.90 15.28
C ASP A 6 1.41 5.97 14.80
N LEU A 7 1.83 6.88 15.69
CA LEU A 7 2.79 7.93 15.36
C LEU A 7 4.19 7.32 15.15
N PRO A 8 4.91 7.71 14.09
CA PRO A 8 6.31 7.33 13.93
C PRO A 8 7.16 7.74 15.14
N ASP A 9 8.16 6.94 15.51
CA ASP A 9 9.12 7.25 16.59
C ASP A 9 9.75 8.65 16.44
N SER A 10 9.86 9.16 15.21
CA SER A 10 10.37 10.51 14.94
C SER A 10 9.53 11.61 15.58
N PHE A 11 8.20 11.46 15.68
CA PHE A 11 7.33 12.45 16.35
C PHE A 11 7.67 12.58 17.84
N PHE A 12 8.01 11.48 18.49
CA PHE A 12 8.41 11.50 19.90
C PHE A 12 9.79 12.15 20.09
N ARG A 13 10.71 11.98 19.13
CA ARG A 13 12.02 12.64 19.16
C ARG A 13 11.92 14.15 18.98
N GLU A 14 10.93 14.61 18.22
CA GLU A 14 10.73 16.02 17.88
C GLU A 14 9.62 16.68 18.73
N VAL A 15 9.10 16.01 19.76
CA VAL A 15 7.92 16.44 20.53
C VAL A 15 8.06 17.85 21.14
N LEU A 16 9.26 18.20 21.61
CA LEU A 16 9.54 19.52 22.19
C LEU A 16 9.55 20.62 21.13
N GLN A 17 9.89 20.30 19.88
CA GLN A 17 9.87 21.24 18.76
C GLN A 17 8.45 21.44 18.26
N ILE A 18 7.70 20.34 18.11
CA ILE A 18 6.31 20.34 17.64
C ILE A 18 5.40 21.06 18.66
N GLY A 19 5.70 20.95 19.95
CA GLY A 19 4.95 21.60 21.03
C GLY A 19 5.23 23.10 21.22
N ARG A 20 6.11 23.73 20.43
CA ARG A 20 6.43 25.16 20.59
C ARG A 20 5.26 26.04 20.15
N PRO A 21 4.94 27.13 20.88
CA PRO A 21 4.00 28.13 20.41
C PRO A 21 4.43 28.68 19.04
N GLY A 22 3.52 28.66 18.07
CA GLY A 22 3.78 29.13 16.71
C GLY A 22 4.50 28.14 15.79
N TYR A 23 4.64 26.87 16.19
CA TYR A 23 5.15 25.83 15.30
C TYR A 23 4.26 25.66 14.05
N LEU A 24 4.89 25.69 12.88
CA LEU A 24 4.26 25.43 11.58
C LEU A 24 4.81 24.11 11.00
N PRO A 25 3.96 23.10 10.82
CA PRO A 25 4.38 21.81 10.23
C PRO A 25 4.94 22.01 8.82
N ASN A 26 6.06 21.35 8.53
CA ASN A 26 6.60 21.29 7.17
C ASN A 26 5.98 20.12 6.37
N VAL A 27 6.38 19.96 5.11
CA VAL A 27 5.86 18.89 4.24
C VAL A 27 6.15 17.50 4.81
N THR A 28 7.33 17.28 5.39
CA THR A 28 7.69 16.01 6.03
C THR A 28 6.80 15.71 7.23
N ASP A 29 6.45 16.73 8.03
CA ASP A 29 5.55 16.59 9.17
C ASP A 29 4.13 16.22 8.71
N ALA A 30 3.65 16.88 7.65
CA ALA A 30 2.36 16.56 7.03
C ALA A 30 2.33 15.13 6.46
N LEU A 31 3.41 14.68 5.81
CA LEU A 31 3.52 13.32 5.27
C LEU A 31 3.59 12.24 6.36
N ARG A 32 4.19 12.57 7.51
CA ARG A 32 4.28 11.65 8.66
C ARG A 32 3.01 11.65 9.51
N ALA A 33 2.21 12.72 9.46
CA ALA A 33 0.98 12.83 10.23
C ALA A 33 -0.03 11.77 9.77
N ARG A 34 -0.39 10.85 10.67
CA ARG A 34 -1.37 9.80 10.35
C ARG A 34 -2.78 10.27 10.64
N ARG A 35 -3.58 10.46 9.59
CA ARG A 35 -5.04 10.54 9.68
C ARG A 35 -5.64 9.29 9.05
N LYS A 36 -6.56 8.63 9.75
CA LYS A 36 -7.24 7.43 9.25
C LYS A 36 -8.28 7.86 8.20
N SER A 37 -8.18 7.34 6.98
CA SER A 37 -9.22 7.50 5.95
C SER A 37 -10.47 6.73 6.36
N VAL A 38 -11.63 7.39 6.26
CA VAL A 38 -12.96 6.82 6.54
C VAL A 38 -13.86 7.19 5.36
N GLY A 39 -14.66 6.24 4.89
CA GLY A 39 -15.47 6.43 3.69
C GLY A 39 -14.64 6.44 2.40
N ILE A 40 -15.13 7.19 1.42
CA ILE A 40 -14.53 7.35 0.10
C ILE A 40 -14.28 8.85 -0.09
N THR A 41 -13.06 9.20 -0.49
CA THR A 41 -12.69 10.56 -0.87
C THR A 41 -12.32 10.57 -2.35
N GLU A 42 -12.92 11.50 -3.09
CA GLU A 42 -12.67 11.64 -4.52
C GLU A 42 -11.75 12.83 -4.79
N THR A 43 -10.85 12.69 -5.75
CA THR A 43 -9.94 13.76 -6.16
C THR A 43 -9.72 13.73 -7.66
N TRP A 44 -9.88 14.89 -8.28
CA TRP A 44 -9.58 15.09 -9.70
C TRP A 44 -8.25 15.82 -9.83
N PHE A 45 -7.35 15.29 -10.65
CA PHE A 45 -6.09 15.95 -10.95
C PHE A 45 -5.58 15.59 -12.34
N THR A 46 -4.71 16.44 -12.89
CA THR A 46 -4.09 16.20 -14.19
C THR A 46 -2.72 15.57 -14.02
N MET A 47 -2.44 14.52 -14.78
CA MET A 47 -1.14 13.85 -14.82
C MET A 47 -0.57 13.89 -16.25
N GLY A 48 0.12 14.99 -16.59
CA GLY A 48 0.49 15.28 -17.97
C GLY A 48 -0.76 15.66 -18.78
N GLN A 49 -1.05 14.90 -19.83
CA GLN A 49 -2.25 15.09 -20.67
C GLN A 49 -3.47 14.29 -20.17
N LEU A 50 -3.29 13.42 -19.17
CA LEU A 50 -4.38 12.60 -18.63
C LEU A 50 -5.12 13.33 -17.52
N SER A 51 -6.46 13.27 -17.54
CA SER A 51 -7.30 13.63 -16.40
C SER A 51 -7.53 12.38 -15.55
N ILE A 52 -7.14 12.44 -14.27
CA ILE A 52 -7.23 11.32 -13.33
C ILE A 52 -8.35 11.62 -12.33
N HIS A 53 -9.27 10.65 -12.20
CA HIS A 53 -10.25 10.58 -11.12
C HIS A 53 -9.80 9.51 -10.14
N MET A 54 -9.37 9.93 -8.95
CA MET A 54 -8.86 9.04 -7.92
C MET A 54 -9.87 8.90 -6.77
N PHE A 55 -10.08 7.67 -6.34
CA PHE A 55 -10.87 7.32 -5.17
C PHE A 55 -9.93 6.81 -4.07
N ASP A 56 -9.78 7.55 -2.97
CA ASP A 56 -9.15 7.06 -1.74
C ASP A 56 -10.22 6.41 -0.86
N VAL A 57 -9.99 5.15 -0.48
CA VAL A 57 -10.96 4.34 0.27
C VAL A 57 -10.38 3.94 1.62
N GLY A 58 -11.22 3.98 2.66
CA GLY A 58 -10.82 3.54 3.99
C GLY A 58 -10.36 2.07 4.00
N GLY A 59 -9.16 1.80 4.51
CA GLY A 59 -8.55 0.45 4.50
C GLY A 59 -9.08 -0.55 5.55
N ARG A 60 -9.90 -0.10 6.50
CA ARG A 60 -10.43 -0.96 7.58
C ARG A 60 -11.52 -1.88 7.09
N ARG A 61 -11.65 -3.06 7.71
CA ARG A 61 -12.69 -4.05 7.40
C ARG A 61 -14.12 -3.49 7.47
N SER A 62 -14.38 -2.54 8.37
CA SER A 62 -15.68 -1.83 8.45
C SER A 62 -16.00 -1.01 7.21
N GLU A 63 -14.99 -0.60 6.44
CA GLU A 63 -15.11 0.24 5.27
C GLU A 63 -15.22 -0.55 3.97
N TRP A 64 -14.77 -1.81 3.93
CA TRP A 64 -14.71 -2.62 2.71
C TRP A 64 -16.05 -2.74 1.99
N LYS A 65 -17.16 -2.82 2.74
CA LYS A 65 -18.51 -2.87 2.15
C LYS A 65 -18.88 -1.61 1.36
N LYS A 66 -18.25 -0.47 1.66
CA LYS A 66 -18.51 0.81 0.99
C LYS A 66 -17.80 0.90 -0.36
N TRP A 67 -16.74 0.11 -0.56
CA TRP A 67 -15.90 0.20 -1.76
C TRP A 67 -16.66 -0.13 -3.05
N ILE A 68 -17.73 -0.93 -2.98
CA ILE A 68 -18.55 -1.25 -4.15
C ILE A 68 -19.06 0.00 -4.91
N ASN A 69 -19.18 1.14 -4.21
CA ASN A 69 -19.63 2.40 -4.79
C ASN A 69 -18.61 3.03 -5.76
N CYS A 70 -17.37 2.55 -5.80
CA CYS A 70 -16.32 3.04 -6.71
C CYS A 70 -15.78 1.96 -7.66
N PHE A 71 -16.52 0.86 -7.87
CA PHE A 71 -16.04 -0.29 -8.66
C PHE A 71 -16.37 -0.21 -10.15
N GLU A 72 -17.14 0.79 -10.58
CA GLU A 72 -17.51 0.96 -11.99
C GLU A 72 -16.37 1.58 -12.81
N SER A 73 -16.05 0.97 -13.95
CA SER A 73 -15.09 1.49 -14.95
C SER A 73 -13.69 1.83 -14.41
N VAL A 74 -13.19 1.04 -13.44
CA VAL A 74 -11.86 1.26 -12.86
C VAL A 74 -10.76 0.81 -13.83
N THR A 75 -9.97 1.76 -14.32
CA THR A 75 -8.80 1.49 -15.20
C THR A 75 -7.67 0.76 -14.47
N SER A 76 -7.37 1.15 -13.22
CA SER A 76 -6.27 0.57 -12.45
C SER A 76 -6.51 0.68 -10.95
N ILE A 77 -6.05 -0.31 -10.19
CA ILE A 77 -6.10 -0.33 -8.72
C ILE A 77 -4.68 -0.19 -8.18
N ILE A 78 -4.49 0.75 -7.26
CA ILE A 78 -3.26 0.84 -6.46
C ILE A 78 -3.52 0.13 -5.14
N PHE A 79 -2.94 -1.06 -4.98
CA PHE A 79 -3.01 -1.81 -3.73
C PHE A 79 -1.72 -1.62 -2.94
N CYS A 80 -1.80 -0.98 -1.78
CA CYS A 80 -0.65 -0.75 -0.92
C CYS A 80 -0.70 -1.65 0.31
N THR A 81 0.39 -2.37 0.57
CA THR A 81 0.55 -3.22 1.75
C THR A 81 1.92 -2.98 2.39
N SER A 82 2.02 -3.23 3.70
CA SER A 82 3.23 -2.98 4.46
C SER A 82 4.04 -4.26 4.64
N LEU A 83 5.24 -4.33 4.05
CA LEU A 83 6.14 -5.47 4.22
C LEU A 83 6.47 -5.73 5.68
N SER A 84 6.57 -4.68 6.49
CA SER A 84 6.98 -4.78 7.90
C SER A 84 5.90 -5.31 8.85
N GLU A 85 4.71 -5.69 8.39
CA GLU A 85 3.59 -6.09 9.25
C GLU A 85 3.41 -7.61 9.35
N TYR A 86 4.38 -8.38 8.86
CA TYR A 86 4.39 -9.85 8.89
C TYR A 86 4.30 -10.46 10.29
N ASP A 87 4.75 -9.75 11.31
CA ASP A 87 4.77 -10.16 12.73
C ASP A 87 3.68 -9.47 13.57
N GLN A 88 2.86 -8.59 12.97
CA GLN A 88 1.92 -7.75 13.68
C GLN A 88 0.49 -8.29 13.60
N VAL A 89 -0.31 -7.98 14.62
CA VAL A 89 -1.74 -8.30 14.68
C VAL A 89 -2.60 -7.05 14.50
N LEU A 90 -3.85 -7.23 14.08
CA LEU A 90 -4.80 -6.13 13.95
C LEU A 90 -5.07 -5.48 15.32
N LEU A 91 -5.35 -4.18 15.31
CA LEU A 91 -5.74 -3.47 16.54
C LEU A 91 -7.13 -3.93 17.02
N GLU A 92 -8.04 -4.17 16.08
CA GLU A 92 -9.41 -4.60 16.37
C GLU A 92 -9.48 -6.10 16.72
N GLU A 93 -8.54 -6.92 16.24
CA GLU A 93 -8.53 -8.37 16.44
C GLU A 93 -7.10 -8.91 16.67
N LYS A 94 -6.74 -9.13 17.94
CA LYS A 94 -5.36 -9.53 18.33
C LYS A 94 -4.97 -10.95 17.91
N SER A 95 -5.93 -11.79 17.51
CA SER A 95 -5.68 -13.13 16.95
C SER A 95 -5.31 -13.10 15.48
N GLN A 96 -5.53 -11.97 14.79
CA GLN A 96 -5.42 -11.91 13.34
C GLN A 96 -4.17 -11.16 12.91
N ASN A 97 -3.30 -11.84 12.15
CA ASN A 97 -2.09 -11.26 11.58
C ASN A 97 -2.43 -10.26 10.47
N ARG A 98 -1.75 -9.10 10.47
CA ARG A 98 -2.00 -8.00 9.51
C ARG A 98 -1.62 -8.37 8.08
N MET A 99 -0.51 -9.08 7.87
CA MET A 99 -0.12 -9.50 6.53
C MET A 99 -1.08 -10.56 5.96
N ALA A 100 -1.54 -11.49 6.80
CA ALA A 100 -2.55 -12.45 6.42
C ALA A 100 -3.88 -11.76 6.02
N GLU A 101 -4.34 -10.78 6.80
CA GLU A 101 -5.54 -9.99 6.44
C GLU A 101 -5.34 -9.23 5.13
N SER A 102 -4.15 -8.65 4.91
CA SER A 102 -3.83 -7.97 3.64
C SER A 102 -3.85 -8.93 2.44
N LEU A 103 -3.41 -10.18 2.61
CA LEU A 103 -3.47 -11.20 1.56
C LEU A 103 -4.92 -11.60 1.24
N VAL A 104 -5.76 -11.79 2.26
CA VAL A 104 -7.20 -12.09 2.10
C VAL A 104 -7.90 -10.96 1.37
N LEU A 105 -7.63 -9.71 1.77
CA LEU A 105 -8.18 -8.53 1.10
C LEU A 105 -7.74 -8.46 -0.36
N PHE A 106 -6.44 -8.62 -0.63
CA PHE A 106 -5.91 -8.63 -1.98
C PHE A 106 -6.54 -9.72 -2.85
N GLU A 107 -6.67 -10.95 -2.33
CA GLU A 107 -7.30 -12.06 -3.02
C GLU A 107 -8.76 -11.74 -3.41
N SER A 108 -9.50 -11.06 -2.52
CA SER A 108 -10.89 -10.66 -2.79
C SER A 108 -11.00 -9.59 -3.90
N ILE A 109 -10.01 -8.71 -3.99
CA ILE A 109 -9.96 -7.64 -5.01
C ILE A 109 -9.52 -8.24 -6.34
N ILE A 110 -8.35 -8.87 -6.39
CA ILE A 110 -7.74 -9.32 -7.65
C ILE A 110 -8.58 -10.37 -8.39
N ASN A 111 -9.43 -11.10 -7.67
CA ASN A 111 -10.33 -12.09 -8.26
C ASN A 111 -11.79 -11.60 -8.40
N SER A 112 -12.05 -10.32 -8.13
CA SER A 112 -13.39 -9.74 -8.27
C SER A 112 -13.78 -9.62 -9.74
N ARG A 113 -15.02 -10.03 -10.06
CA ARG A 113 -15.61 -9.84 -11.40
C ARG A 113 -15.66 -8.39 -11.86
N TRP A 114 -15.64 -7.43 -10.92
CA TRP A 114 -15.65 -6.01 -11.24
C TRP A 114 -14.32 -5.54 -11.87
N PHE A 115 -13.24 -6.31 -11.70
CA PHE A 115 -11.89 -5.89 -12.05
C PHE A 115 -11.21 -6.77 -13.10
N LEU A 116 -11.99 -7.53 -13.88
CA LEU A 116 -11.46 -8.49 -14.86
C LEU A 116 -10.58 -7.85 -15.96
N HIS A 117 -10.78 -6.55 -16.22
CA HIS A 117 -10.00 -5.78 -17.19
C HIS A 117 -9.14 -4.70 -16.53
N THR A 118 -9.04 -4.72 -15.20
CA THR A 118 -8.32 -3.71 -14.42
C THR A 118 -6.89 -4.18 -14.17
N SER A 119 -5.92 -3.28 -14.32
CA SER A 119 -4.54 -3.58 -13.92
C SER A 119 -4.31 -3.32 -12.42
N ILE A 120 -3.44 -4.12 -11.80
CA ILE A 120 -3.11 -3.98 -10.38
C ILE A 120 -1.70 -3.44 -10.23
N ILE A 121 -1.57 -2.34 -9.50
CA ILE A 121 -0.30 -1.77 -9.08
C ILE A 121 -0.11 -2.15 -7.62
N LEU A 122 0.80 -3.08 -7.35
CA LEU A 122 1.04 -3.61 -6.00
C LEU A 122 2.22 -2.90 -5.36
N ILE A 123 1.96 -2.08 -4.35
CA ILE A 123 2.99 -1.38 -3.59
C ILE A 123 3.29 -2.15 -2.30
N LEU A 124 4.51 -2.67 -2.21
CA LEU A 124 5.10 -3.31 -1.04
C LEU A 124 5.90 -2.25 -0.26
N ASN A 125 5.21 -1.55 0.65
CA ASN A 125 5.72 -0.39 1.37
C ASN A 125 6.49 -0.77 2.66
N LYS A 126 7.14 0.22 3.29
CA LYS A 126 7.91 0.11 4.53
C LYS A 126 9.08 -0.88 4.43
N ILE A 127 9.74 -0.91 3.27
CA ILE A 127 10.92 -1.76 3.04
C ILE A 127 12.08 -1.42 4.00
N ASP A 128 12.19 -0.17 4.44
CA ASP A 128 13.12 0.31 5.46
C ASP A 128 12.85 -0.36 6.83
N VAL A 129 11.60 -0.33 7.29
CA VAL A 129 11.21 -0.96 8.56
C VAL A 129 11.37 -2.47 8.46
N PHE A 130 11.02 -3.07 7.32
CA PHE A 130 11.21 -4.49 7.06
C PHE A 130 12.68 -4.90 7.19
N LYS A 131 13.60 -4.18 6.51
CA LYS A 131 15.06 -4.39 6.59
C LYS A 131 15.59 -4.36 8.01
N HIS A 132 15.15 -3.40 8.82
CA HIS A 132 15.60 -3.26 10.21
C HIS A 132 15.01 -4.33 11.14
N LYS A 133 13.86 -4.91 10.79
CA LYS A 133 13.12 -5.85 11.63
C LYS A 133 13.59 -7.30 11.44
N LEU A 134 13.87 -7.72 10.20
CA LEU A 134 14.21 -9.11 9.86
C LEU A 134 15.32 -9.73 10.72
N PRO A 135 16.43 -9.05 11.06
CA PRO A 135 17.47 -9.63 11.93
C PRO A 135 17.00 -9.92 13.37
N LYS A 136 15.94 -9.24 13.84
CA LYS A 136 15.41 -9.37 15.21
C LYS A 136 14.22 -10.33 15.26
N VAL A 137 13.41 -10.30 14.21
CA VAL A 137 12.20 -11.11 14.07
C VAL A 137 12.25 -11.78 12.70
N PRO A 138 12.91 -12.94 12.57
CA PRO A 138 13.04 -13.64 11.30
C PRO A 138 11.69 -13.98 10.66
N LEU A 139 11.61 -13.90 9.33
CA LEU A 139 10.37 -14.10 8.58
C LEU A 139 9.78 -15.50 8.78
N GLU A 140 10.65 -16.52 8.81
CA GLU A 140 10.32 -17.94 9.01
C GLU A 140 9.51 -18.24 10.29
N ARG A 141 9.56 -17.36 11.31
CA ARG A 141 8.75 -17.51 12.53
C ARG A 141 7.25 -17.32 12.27
N TYR A 142 6.90 -16.55 11.24
CA TYR A 142 5.51 -16.24 10.87
C TYR A 142 5.12 -16.89 9.53
N PHE A 143 6.10 -17.22 8.71
CA PHE A 143 5.95 -17.92 7.43
C PHE A 143 6.85 -19.17 7.43
N PRO A 144 6.48 -20.24 8.17
CA PRO A 144 7.32 -21.43 8.33
C PRO A 144 7.64 -22.15 7.01
N GLU A 145 6.83 -21.93 5.97
CA GLU A 145 7.05 -22.44 4.63
C GLU A 145 8.08 -21.65 3.81
N TYR A 146 8.59 -20.52 4.35
CA TYR A 146 9.75 -19.85 3.78
C TYR A 146 11.03 -20.60 4.14
N THR A 147 11.65 -21.22 3.13
CA THR A 147 12.91 -21.96 3.27
C THR A 147 14.11 -21.23 2.64
N GLY A 148 13.94 -19.94 2.32
CA GLY A 148 15.00 -19.13 1.73
C GLY A 148 16.07 -18.76 2.75
N SER A 149 17.23 -18.31 2.25
CA SER A 149 18.27 -17.73 3.11
C SER A 149 17.82 -16.38 3.68
N SER A 150 18.33 -15.99 4.85
CA SER A 150 18.16 -14.65 5.42
C SER A 150 18.81 -13.58 4.54
N ASP A 151 18.07 -13.16 3.52
CA ASP A 151 18.40 -12.12 2.55
C ASP A 151 17.13 -11.31 2.29
N ILE A 152 17.21 -10.01 2.56
CA ILE A 152 16.08 -9.07 2.48
C ILE A 152 15.38 -9.16 1.13
N ASN A 153 16.13 -9.29 0.03
CA ASN A 153 15.54 -9.32 -1.30
C ASN A 153 14.78 -10.63 -1.54
N LYS A 154 15.31 -11.77 -1.06
CA LYS A 154 14.60 -13.06 -1.12
C LYS A 154 13.37 -13.07 -0.24
N GLU A 155 13.44 -12.48 0.95
CA GLU A 155 12.30 -12.36 1.88
C GLU A 155 11.20 -11.45 1.31
N ALA A 156 11.56 -10.30 0.74
CA ALA A 156 10.61 -9.43 0.04
C ALA A 156 10.00 -10.10 -1.21
N LYS A 157 10.81 -10.83 -1.99
CA LYS A 157 10.35 -11.62 -3.14
C LYS A 157 9.40 -12.74 -2.73
N TYR A 158 9.62 -13.34 -1.57
CA TYR A 158 8.71 -14.37 -1.05
C TYR A 158 7.35 -13.78 -0.68
N ILE A 159 7.31 -12.62 -0.01
CA ILE A 159 6.04 -11.93 0.25
C ILE A 159 5.36 -11.53 -1.06
N LEU A 160 6.10 -10.98 -2.02
CA LEU A 160 5.56 -10.71 -3.36
C LEU A 160 4.98 -11.97 -4.01
N TRP A 161 5.69 -13.11 -3.93
CA TRP A 161 5.22 -14.38 -4.45
C TRP A 161 3.89 -14.80 -3.80
N LYS A 162 3.72 -14.62 -2.49
CA LYS A 162 2.43 -14.88 -1.80
C LYS A 162 1.28 -14.07 -2.39
N PHE A 163 1.50 -12.78 -2.67
CA PHE A 163 0.49 -11.95 -3.34
C PHE A 163 0.22 -12.43 -4.76
N MET A 164 1.25 -12.79 -5.53
CA MET A 164 1.08 -13.31 -6.88
C MET A 164 0.30 -14.64 -6.93
N GLN A 165 0.46 -15.51 -5.91
CA GLN A 165 -0.31 -16.76 -5.81
C GLN A 165 -1.81 -16.53 -5.61
N ALA A 166 -2.22 -15.38 -5.08
CA ALA A 166 -3.63 -15.02 -4.95
C ALA A 166 -4.27 -14.62 -6.30
N ASN A 167 -3.48 -14.34 -7.34
CA ASN A 167 -3.95 -13.89 -8.65
C ASN A 167 -4.45 -15.05 -9.54
N ARG A 168 -5.65 -15.57 -9.25
CA ARG A 168 -6.27 -16.63 -10.05
C ARG A 168 -6.90 -16.10 -11.34
N ALA A 169 -7.35 -14.85 -11.31
CA ALA A 169 -7.89 -14.14 -12.48
C ALA A 169 -6.83 -13.80 -13.54
N ARG A 170 -5.53 -14.00 -13.24
CA ARG A 170 -4.40 -13.72 -14.14
C ARG A 170 -4.37 -12.26 -14.61
N LEU A 171 -4.79 -11.33 -13.74
CA LEU A 171 -4.66 -9.91 -14.01
C LEU A 171 -3.20 -9.50 -14.11
N THR A 172 -2.93 -8.42 -14.84
CA THR A 172 -1.58 -7.87 -14.91
C THR A 172 -1.26 -7.15 -13.60
N VAL A 173 -0.17 -7.55 -12.94
CA VAL A 173 0.27 -6.98 -11.66
C VAL A 173 1.63 -6.31 -11.86
N TYR A 174 1.74 -5.04 -11.45
CA TYR A 174 2.95 -4.23 -11.48
C TYR A 174 3.46 -4.03 -10.05
N PRO A 175 4.43 -4.84 -9.58
CA PRO A 175 4.92 -4.77 -8.21
C PRO A 175 5.99 -3.70 -8.03
N HIS A 176 5.89 -2.94 -6.94
CA HIS A 176 6.84 -1.90 -6.55
C HIS A 176 7.24 -2.05 -5.08
N LEU A 177 8.54 -2.00 -4.81
CA LEU A 177 9.04 -1.81 -3.45
C LEU A 177 9.05 -0.32 -3.14
N ALA A 178 8.41 0.08 -2.05
CA ALA A 178 8.32 1.48 -1.67
C ALA A 178 8.81 1.77 -0.25
N GLN A 179 9.36 2.96 -0.09
CA GLN A 179 9.56 3.62 1.18
C GLN A 179 8.85 4.97 1.10
N ALA A 180 7.65 5.08 1.68
CA ALA A 180 6.83 6.30 1.59
C ALA A 180 7.49 7.57 2.13
N THR A 181 8.50 7.45 2.99
CA THR A 181 9.28 8.58 3.53
C THR A 181 10.39 9.06 2.59
N ASP A 182 10.72 8.28 1.56
CA ASP A 182 11.68 8.65 0.52
C ASP A 182 10.92 9.19 -0.70
N THR A 183 10.90 10.51 -0.83
CA THR A 183 10.23 11.21 -1.93
C THR A 183 10.79 10.84 -3.31
N THR A 184 12.07 10.43 -3.40
CA THR A 184 12.68 10.02 -4.67
C THR A 184 12.16 8.66 -5.09
N ASN A 185 12.09 7.71 -4.15
CA ASN A 185 11.51 6.40 -4.39
C ASN A 185 10.03 6.52 -4.78
N ILE A 186 9.28 7.38 -4.09
CA ILE A 186 7.86 7.61 -4.40
C ILE A 186 7.67 8.28 -5.77
N GLN A 187 8.51 9.26 -6.13
CA GLN A 187 8.49 9.85 -7.48
C GLN A 187 8.74 8.82 -8.56
N LEU A 188 9.69 7.90 -8.36
CA LEU A 188 9.97 6.82 -9.29
C LEU A 188 8.78 5.86 -9.42
N VAL A 189 8.21 5.44 -8.28
CA VAL A 189 7.00 4.61 -8.26
C VAL A 189 5.86 5.31 -9.00
N PHE A 190 5.60 6.58 -8.73
CA PHE A 190 4.58 7.35 -9.43
C PHE A 190 4.85 7.51 -10.93
N ALA A 191 6.11 7.68 -11.34
CA ALA A 191 6.47 7.74 -12.76
C ALA A 191 6.13 6.42 -13.47
N THR A 192 6.42 5.28 -12.84
CA THR A 192 6.04 3.97 -13.40
C THR A 192 4.53 3.76 -13.39
N ILE A 193 3.83 4.17 -12.33
CA ILE A 193 2.37 4.16 -12.25
C ILE A 193 1.75 4.96 -13.40
N LYS A 194 2.29 6.16 -13.67
CA LYS A 194 1.85 7.02 -14.77
C LYS A 194 1.99 6.32 -16.11
N GLU A 195 3.12 5.66 -16.35
CA GLU A 195 3.37 4.91 -17.58
C GLU A 195 2.41 3.72 -17.72
N THR A 196 2.20 2.95 -16.66
CA THR A 196 1.23 1.85 -16.62
C THR A 196 -0.19 2.32 -16.94
N ILE A 197 -0.64 3.40 -16.29
CA ILE A 197 -1.98 3.96 -16.52
C ILE A 197 -2.12 4.45 -17.97
N LEU A 198 -1.10 5.13 -18.50
CA LEU A 198 -1.10 5.61 -19.88
C LEU A 198 -1.14 4.46 -20.89
N GLN A 199 -0.32 3.42 -20.71
CA GLN A 199 -0.32 2.24 -21.58
C GLN A 199 -1.67 1.53 -21.58
N ASN A 200 -2.33 1.42 -20.42
CA ASN A 200 -3.67 0.83 -20.34
C ASN A 200 -4.71 1.70 -21.05
N ALA A 201 -4.72 3.01 -20.81
CA ALA A 201 -5.64 3.93 -21.48
C ALA A 201 -5.49 3.88 -23.02
N LEU A 202 -4.25 3.77 -23.52
CA LEU A 202 -4.00 3.64 -24.97
C LEU A 202 -4.47 2.30 -25.55
N LYS A 203 -4.31 1.20 -24.81
CA LYS A 203 -4.86 -0.12 -25.19
C LYS A 203 -6.39 -0.11 -25.23
N ASP A 204 -7.04 0.51 -24.24
CA ASP A 204 -8.49 0.61 -24.18
C ASP A 204 -9.08 1.45 -25.33
N CYS A 205 -8.30 2.42 -25.83
CA CYS A 205 -8.64 3.21 -27.03
C CYS A 205 -8.31 2.51 -28.37
N GLY A 206 -7.73 1.29 -28.35
CA GLY A 206 -7.37 0.53 -29.56
C GLY A 206 -6.19 1.11 -30.34
N ILE A 207 -5.35 1.94 -29.70
CA ILE A 207 -4.16 2.54 -30.31
C ILE A 207 -2.94 1.58 -30.23
N LEU A 208 -3.00 0.58 -29.34
CA LEU A 208 -1.98 -0.42 -29.04
C LEU A 208 -2.54 -1.83 -29.08
#